data_AF-A0A165ARI3-F1
#
_entry.id   AF-A0A165ARI3-F1
#
_cell.length_a   1.000
_cell.length_b   1.000
_cell.length_c   1.000
_cell.angle_alpha   90.00
_cell.angle_beta   90.00
_cell.angle_gamma   90.00
#
_symmetry.space_group_name_H-M   'P 1'
#
loop_
_entity.id
_entity.type
_entity.pdbx_description
1 polymer ?
#
loop_
_entity_poly.entity_id
_entity_poly.type
_entity_poly.pdbx_seq_one_letter_code
_entity_poly.pdbx_strand_id
1 'polypeptide(L)'
;MVDVCAGCLTELKDERRNGQPAKWSMANNMWLGSIPWQLAKLTLPEQQLIALLYPRVFTVKLYPKNPCIPIRNESLQSALKGNVCTFTLKNSRIVDMLAGNLMPRPPAVLAHLISITFIGKGQLQKHHLHNTYRMRRSAIVDALRWLKVYNRYYRDIEIDQARVQSLLEDDVPEEL
;
A
#
# COMPACT_ATOMS: atom_id res chain seq x y z
N MET A 1 -34.71 -14.72 -8.15
CA MET A 1 -33.70 -14.54 -9.20
C MET A 1 -32.45 -14.02 -8.51
N VAL A 2 -31.29 -14.66 -8.70
CA VAL A 2 -30.05 -14.26 -8.01
C VAL A 2 -29.32 -13.26 -8.90
N ASP A 3 -29.16 -12.03 -8.41
CA ASP A 3 -28.36 -11.02 -9.11
C ASP A 3 -26.88 -11.34 -8.93
N VAL A 4 -26.24 -11.77 -10.01
CA VAL A 4 -24.81 -12.13 -10.04
C VAL A 4 -24.08 -11.18 -10.99
N CYS A 5 -22.97 -10.60 -10.55
CA CYS A 5 -22.17 -9.73 -11.41
C CYS A 5 -21.52 -10.53 -12.56
N ALA A 6 -21.21 -9.85 -13.68
CA ALA A 6 -20.64 -10.50 -14.86
C ALA A 6 -19.35 -11.28 -14.58
N GLY A 7 -18.49 -10.76 -13.69
CA GLY A 7 -17.26 -11.43 -13.28
C GLY A 7 -17.52 -12.75 -12.55
N CYS A 8 -18.40 -12.74 -11.53
CA CYS A 8 -18.79 -13.95 -10.81
C CYS A 8 -19.53 -14.95 -11.72
N LEU A 9 -20.37 -14.48 -12.63
CA LEU A 9 -21.08 -15.35 -13.57
C LEU A 9 -20.11 -16.05 -14.53
N THR A 10 -19.10 -15.32 -15.03
CA THR A 10 -18.04 -15.88 -15.89
C THR A 10 -17.26 -16.94 -15.14
N GLU A 11 -16.90 -16.63 -13.89
CA GLU A 11 -16.15 -17.51 -13.01
C GLU A 11 -16.92 -18.77 -12.58
N LEU A 12 -18.24 -18.69 -12.43
CA LEU A 12 -19.11 -19.82 -12.09
C LEU A 12 -19.37 -20.74 -13.29
N LYS A 13 -19.32 -20.19 -14.52
CA LYS A 13 -19.45 -20.95 -15.76
C LYS A 13 -18.15 -21.62 -16.21
N ASP A 14 -17.02 -21.30 -15.58
CA ASP A 14 -15.73 -21.90 -15.94
C ASP A 14 -15.61 -23.31 -15.35
N GLU A 15 -15.90 -24.32 -16.18
CA GLU A 15 -15.83 -25.75 -15.80
C GLU A 15 -14.44 -26.17 -15.30
N ARG A 16 -13.37 -25.48 -15.73
CA ARG A 16 -11.99 -25.77 -15.28
C ARG A 16 -11.80 -25.51 -13.79
N ARG A 17 -12.69 -24.73 -13.17
CA ARG A 17 -12.66 -24.43 -11.74
C ARG A 17 -13.34 -25.49 -10.88
N ASN A 18 -13.92 -26.53 -11.48
CA ASN A 18 -14.47 -27.70 -10.80
C ASN A 18 -15.38 -27.35 -9.60
N GLY A 19 -16.34 -26.45 -9.83
CA GLY A 19 -17.30 -26.03 -8.80
C GLY A 19 -16.71 -25.14 -7.69
N GLN A 20 -15.48 -24.62 -7.84
CA GLN A 20 -14.92 -23.68 -6.88
C GLN A 20 -15.75 -22.38 -6.83
N PRO A 21 -16.00 -21.86 -5.63
CA PRO A 21 -16.67 -20.57 -5.44
C PRO A 21 -15.93 -19.43 -6.15
N ALA A 22 -16.68 -18.48 -6.72
CA ALA A 22 -16.10 -17.30 -7.35
C ALA A 22 -15.18 -16.55 -6.38
N LYS A 23 -14.06 -16.01 -6.87
CA LYS A 23 -13.00 -15.38 -6.07
C LYS A 23 -13.56 -14.33 -5.10
N TRP A 24 -14.50 -13.52 -5.58
CA TRP A 24 -15.12 -12.45 -4.79
C TRP A 24 -16.48 -12.85 -4.18
N SER A 25 -16.81 -14.13 -4.15
CA SER A 25 -18.02 -14.60 -3.48
C SER A 25 -17.90 -14.45 -1.97
N MET A 26 -19.04 -14.16 -1.31
CA MET A 26 -19.10 -14.15 0.16
C MET A 26 -18.72 -15.51 0.77
N ALA A 27 -19.01 -16.61 0.07
CA ALA A 27 -18.66 -17.96 0.52
C ALA A 27 -17.16 -18.18 0.72
N ASN A 28 -16.31 -17.38 0.03
CA ASN A 28 -14.87 -17.46 0.14
C ASN A 28 -14.26 -16.60 1.25
N ASN A 29 -15.06 -15.81 1.98
CA ASN A 29 -14.57 -14.82 2.96
C ASN A 29 -13.51 -13.86 2.37
N MET A 30 -13.42 -13.76 1.04
CA MET A 30 -12.49 -12.87 0.32
C MET A 30 -13.13 -11.52 -0.04
N TRP A 31 -14.46 -11.41 0.11
CA TRP A 31 -15.17 -10.15 -0.09
C TRP A 31 -15.01 -9.26 1.14
N LEU A 32 -14.21 -8.20 1.01
CA LEU A 32 -13.98 -7.21 2.06
C LEU A 32 -14.99 -6.05 2.03
N GLY A 33 -15.85 -5.99 1.00
CA GLY A 33 -16.74 -4.85 0.75
C GLY A 33 -16.03 -3.70 0.04
N SER A 34 -16.73 -2.56 -0.01
CA SER A 34 -16.16 -1.32 -0.52
C SER A 34 -15.11 -0.77 0.45
N ILE A 35 -13.98 -0.34 -0.08
CA ILE A 35 -12.94 0.30 0.71
C ILE A 35 -13.41 1.75 0.99
N PRO A 36 -13.45 2.20 2.26
CA PRO A 36 -13.83 3.56 2.60
C PRO A 36 -12.86 4.56 1.98
N TRP A 37 -13.37 5.73 1.61
CA TRP A 37 -12.60 6.72 0.86
C TRP A 37 -11.34 7.19 1.59
N GLN A 38 -11.37 7.24 2.93
CA GLN A 38 -10.23 7.60 3.77
C GLN A 38 -9.04 6.67 3.58
N LEU A 39 -9.31 5.38 3.33
CA LEU A 39 -8.28 4.36 3.09
C LEU A 39 -7.95 4.24 1.60
N ALA A 40 -8.95 4.37 0.72
CA ALA A 40 -8.79 4.21 -0.72
C ALA A 40 -7.85 5.27 -1.34
N LYS A 41 -7.81 6.48 -0.76
CA LYS A 41 -6.95 7.57 -1.26
C LYS A 41 -5.47 7.43 -0.87
N LEU A 42 -5.13 6.49 0.02
CA LEU A 42 -3.79 6.43 0.61
C LEU A 42 -2.74 5.87 -0.37
N THR A 43 -1.57 6.50 -0.41
CA THR A 43 -0.39 6.01 -1.14
C THR A 43 0.28 4.85 -0.41
N LEU A 44 1.22 4.16 -1.08
CA LEU A 44 1.90 3.03 -0.46
C LEU A 44 2.64 3.43 0.84
N PRO A 45 3.41 4.54 0.89
CA PRO A 45 4.04 4.97 2.14
C PRO A 45 3.02 5.35 3.22
N GLU A 46 1.94 6.05 2.87
CA GLU A 46 0.88 6.41 3.82
C GLU A 46 0.23 5.17 4.43
N GLN A 47 -0.03 4.14 3.62
CA GLN A 47 -0.55 2.85 4.09
C GLN A 47 0.43 2.15 5.04
N GLN A 48 1.72 2.18 4.73
CA GLN A 48 2.74 1.62 5.62
C GLN A 48 2.79 2.38 6.94
N LEU A 49 2.72 3.71 6.97
CA LEU A 49 2.81 4.46 8.23
C LEU A 49 1.66 4.18 9.22
N ILE A 50 0.50 3.74 8.72
CA ILE A 50 -0.66 3.40 9.55
C ILE A 50 -0.84 1.89 9.77
N ALA A 51 0.02 1.05 9.19
CA ALA A 51 -0.14 -0.40 9.29
C ALA A 51 0.19 -0.92 10.69
N LEU A 52 -0.60 -1.89 11.16
CA LEU A 52 -0.30 -2.66 12.37
C LEU A 52 0.66 -3.83 12.09
N LEU A 53 0.60 -4.35 10.87
CA LEU A 53 1.36 -5.52 10.44
C LEU A 53 2.13 -5.17 9.17
N TYR A 54 3.39 -5.57 9.15
CA TYR A 54 4.31 -5.26 8.07
C TYR A 54 4.80 -6.52 7.40
N PRO A 55 4.76 -6.60 6.05
CA PRO A 55 5.57 -7.57 5.36
C PRO A 55 7.05 -7.16 5.44
N ARG A 56 7.96 -8.10 5.23
CA ARG A 56 9.40 -7.86 5.47
C ARG A 56 9.98 -6.83 4.50
N VAL A 57 9.68 -6.98 3.21
CA VAL A 57 10.12 -6.06 2.15
C VAL A 57 9.08 -6.01 1.04
N PHE A 58 8.78 -4.80 0.56
CA PHE A 58 8.14 -4.51 -0.72
C PHE A 58 9.23 -4.20 -1.74
N THR A 59 9.39 -5.08 -2.73
CA THR A 59 10.22 -4.78 -3.89
C THR A 59 9.32 -4.27 -4.99
N VAL A 60 9.43 -2.98 -5.31
CA VAL A 60 8.72 -2.40 -6.45
C VAL A 60 9.67 -2.28 -7.61
N LYS A 61 9.39 -3.04 -8.67
CA LYS A 61 10.11 -2.93 -9.94
C LYS A 61 9.37 -1.97 -10.85
N LEU A 62 10.05 -0.89 -11.21
CA LEU A 62 9.53 0.10 -12.16
C LEU A 62 10.04 -0.24 -13.56
N TYR A 63 9.11 -0.35 -14.52
CA TYR A 63 9.41 -0.61 -15.93
C TYR A 63 8.95 0.56 -16.80
N PRO A 64 9.67 0.86 -17.90
CA PRO A 64 9.20 1.80 -18.91
C PRO A 64 7.94 1.25 -19.60
N LYS A 65 6.99 2.14 -19.92
CA LYS A 65 5.70 1.76 -20.53
C LYS A 65 5.86 1.14 -21.93
N ASN A 66 6.92 1.49 -22.67
CA ASN A 66 7.28 0.92 -23.96
C ASN A 66 8.82 0.78 -24.09
N PRO A 67 9.37 -0.42 -24.37
CA PRO A 67 10.82 -0.61 -24.51
C PRO A 67 11.40 -0.09 -25.84
N CYS A 68 10.55 0.14 -26.86
CA CYS A 68 10.97 0.52 -28.21
C CYS A 68 10.87 2.02 -28.53
N ILE A 69 10.30 2.84 -27.64
CA ILE A 69 10.15 4.28 -27.84
C ILE A 69 11.27 4.99 -27.06
N PRO A 70 11.99 5.97 -27.63
CA PRO A 70 12.93 6.79 -26.87
C PRO A 70 12.23 7.37 -25.65
N ILE A 71 12.81 7.14 -24.47
CA ILE A 71 12.24 7.46 -23.17
C ILE A 71 11.94 8.96 -23.12
N ARG A 72 10.66 9.32 -23.25
CA ARG A 72 10.17 10.63 -22.79
C ARG A 72 9.88 10.51 -21.31
N ASN A 73 10.37 11.44 -20.51
CA ASN A 73 10.24 11.42 -19.05
C ASN A 73 8.77 11.20 -18.62
N GLU A 74 7.79 11.75 -19.36
CA GLU A 74 6.36 11.61 -19.03
C GLU A 74 5.76 10.21 -19.29
N SER A 75 6.49 9.31 -19.97
CA SER A 75 6.01 8.00 -20.41
C SER A 75 6.42 6.83 -19.52
N LEU A 76 7.16 7.10 -18.44
CA LEU A 76 7.58 6.09 -17.47
C LEU A 76 6.50 5.87 -16.40
N GLN A 77 5.46 5.08 -16.71
CA GLN A 77 4.71 4.26 -15.73
C GLN A 77 3.54 3.52 -16.39
N SER A 78 3.31 2.26 -16.00
CA SER A 78 1.93 1.74 -15.93
C SER A 78 1.70 0.59 -14.97
N ALA A 79 2.74 -0.11 -14.48
CA ALA A 79 2.53 -1.28 -13.63
C ALA A 79 3.54 -1.40 -12.49
N LEU A 80 3.03 -1.29 -11.26
CA LEU A 80 3.70 -1.74 -10.06
C LEU A 80 3.58 -3.27 -10.00
N LYS A 81 4.62 -3.99 -10.44
CA LYS A 81 4.68 -5.45 -10.27
C LYS A 81 5.60 -5.74 -9.08
N GLY A 82 4.98 -5.96 -7.92
CA GLY A 82 5.67 -6.33 -6.68
C GLY A 82 5.38 -7.77 -6.29
N ASN A 83 6.38 -8.45 -5.73
CA ASN A 83 6.17 -9.65 -4.94
C ASN A 83 6.19 -9.25 -3.46
N VAL A 84 5.27 -9.79 -2.67
CA VAL A 84 5.26 -9.60 -1.21
C VAL A 84 5.76 -10.89 -0.58
N CYS A 85 6.84 -10.80 0.18
CA CYS A 85 7.37 -11.92 0.95
C CYS A 85 7.31 -11.59 2.44
N THR A 86 6.60 -12.42 3.21
CA THR A 86 6.45 -12.27 4.66
C THR A 86 7.24 -13.36 5.38
N PHE A 87 8.25 -12.96 6.17
CA PHE A 87 9.03 -13.85 7.04
C PHE A 87 9.25 -13.16 8.39
N THR A 88 9.50 -13.93 9.45
CA THR A 88 9.77 -13.38 10.80
C THR A 88 10.95 -12.41 10.79
N LEU A 89 10.72 -11.17 11.22
CA LEU A 89 11.73 -10.11 11.30
C LEU A 89 12.61 -10.32 12.53
N LYS A 90 13.88 -10.70 12.34
CA LYS A 90 14.93 -10.64 13.39
C LYS A 90 15.62 -9.26 13.45
N ASN A 91 14.95 -8.19 13.04
CA ASN A 91 15.51 -6.84 13.10
C ASN A 91 14.97 -6.14 14.35
N SER A 92 15.76 -6.15 15.43
CA SER A 92 15.39 -5.52 16.71
C SER A 92 14.98 -4.06 16.53
N ARG A 93 15.67 -3.30 15.66
CA ARG A 93 15.35 -1.89 15.40
C ARG A 93 13.96 -1.68 14.80
N ILE A 94 13.53 -2.56 13.91
CA ILE A 94 12.16 -2.48 13.35
C ILE A 94 11.16 -2.87 14.44
N VAL A 95 11.43 -3.94 15.19
CA VAL A 95 10.55 -4.36 16.29
C VAL A 95 10.36 -3.24 17.30
N ASP A 96 11.43 -2.51 17.64
CA ASP A 96 11.38 -1.34 18.53
C ASP A 96 10.58 -0.18 17.92
N MET A 97 10.75 0.10 16.61
CA MET A 97 9.96 1.12 15.89
C MET A 97 8.47 0.75 15.77
N LEU A 98 8.16 -0.54 15.83
CA LEU A 98 6.81 -1.10 15.78
C LEU A 98 6.21 -1.34 17.17
N ALA A 99 7.01 -1.23 18.23
CA ALA A 99 6.55 -1.41 19.60
C ALA A 99 5.62 -0.25 20.01
N GLY A 100 4.62 -0.59 20.82
CA GLY A 100 3.64 0.36 21.35
C GLY A 100 2.54 0.77 20.37
N ASN A 101 1.66 1.64 20.87
CA ASN A 101 0.40 2.02 20.22
C ASN A 101 0.46 3.41 19.55
N LEU A 102 1.63 4.07 19.58
CA LEU A 102 1.83 5.40 19.00
C LEU A 102 1.82 5.35 17.46
N MET A 103 0.94 6.13 16.86
CA MET A 103 0.74 6.24 15.42
C MET A 103 0.82 7.70 14.96
N PRO A 104 1.24 7.97 13.71
CA PRO A 104 1.76 7.03 12.72
C PRO A 104 3.11 6.43 13.11
N ARG A 105 3.58 5.37 12.44
CA ARG A 105 4.95 4.88 12.65
C ARG A 105 5.99 5.93 12.21
N PRO A 106 7.23 5.87 12.70
CA PRO A 106 8.28 6.76 12.24
C PRO A 106 8.58 6.57 10.74
N PRO A 107 8.81 7.64 9.96
CA PRO A 107 9.18 7.54 8.54
C PRO A 107 10.40 6.68 8.26
N ALA A 108 11.35 6.59 9.21
CA ALA A 108 12.52 5.71 9.14
C ALA A 108 12.18 4.22 8.92
N VAL A 109 10.95 3.81 9.25
CA VAL A 109 10.45 2.45 8.96
C VAL A 109 10.31 2.22 7.45
N LEU A 110 9.99 3.26 6.66
CA LEU A 110 9.77 3.15 5.21
C LEU A 110 11.03 2.67 4.47
N ALA A 111 12.21 3.19 4.82
CA ALA A 111 13.49 2.75 4.24
C ALA A 111 13.77 1.25 4.41
N HIS A 112 13.23 0.65 5.48
CA HIS A 112 13.41 -0.78 5.77
C HIS A 112 12.37 -1.66 5.06
N LEU A 113 11.21 -1.09 4.74
CA LEU A 113 10.09 -1.83 4.17
C LEU A 113 10.02 -1.71 2.66
N ILE A 114 10.35 -0.56 2.09
CA ILE A 114 10.12 -0.27 0.69
C ILE A 114 11.48 -0.15 0.01
N SER A 115 11.69 -0.98 -1.00
CA SER A 115 12.84 -0.90 -1.90
C SER A 115 12.34 -0.64 -3.31
N ILE A 116 12.71 0.51 -3.86
CA ILE A 116 12.36 0.90 -5.22
C ILE A 116 13.53 0.54 -6.14
N THR A 117 13.29 -0.28 -7.15
CA THR A 117 14.30 -0.64 -8.16
C THR A 117 13.81 -0.19 -9.53
N PHE A 118 14.56 0.72 -10.14
CA PHE A 118 14.31 1.16 -11.51
C PHE A 118 15.12 0.33 -12.52
N ILE A 119 14.44 -0.21 -13.53
CA ILE A 119 15.07 -0.97 -14.60
C ILE A 119 14.79 -0.23 -15.92
N GLY A 120 15.76 0.56 -16.38
CA GLY A 120 15.64 1.37 -17.59
C GLY A 120 16.93 2.12 -17.95
N LYS A 121 16.92 2.83 -19.09
CA LYS A 121 18.03 3.73 -19.48
C LYS A 121 17.80 5.11 -18.83
N GLY A 122 18.77 5.62 -18.08
CA GLY A 122 18.72 6.94 -17.43
C GLY A 122 18.53 6.89 -15.91
N GLN A 123 18.54 8.08 -15.27
CA GLN A 123 18.29 8.23 -13.84
C GLN A 123 16.79 8.42 -13.54
N LEU A 124 16.33 7.79 -12.46
CA LEU A 124 14.96 7.95 -11.98
C LEU A 124 14.79 9.34 -11.34
N GLN A 125 13.88 10.14 -11.88
CA GLN A 125 13.57 11.46 -11.34
C GLN A 125 12.53 11.36 -10.22
N LYS A 126 12.72 12.09 -9.10
CA LYS A 126 11.80 12.07 -7.94
C LYS A 126 10.34 12.40 -8.31
N HIS A 127 10.12 13.29 -9.27
CA HIS A 127 8.76 13.65 -9.71
C HIS A 127 7.99 12.46 -10.32
N HIS A 128 8.68 11.45 -10.87
CA HIS A 128 8.03 10.22 -11.35
C HIS A 128 7.49 9.35 -10.20
N LEU A 129 8.02 9.52 -8.99
CA LEU A 129 7.59 8.78 -7.80
C LEU A 129 6.46 9.48 -7.04
N HIS A 130 6.27 10.77 -7.28
CA HIS A 130 5.34 11.61 -6.51
C HIS A 130 3.93 11.02 -6.45
N ASN A 131 3.34 10.65 -7.57
CA ASN A 131 1.97 10.10 -7.59
C ASN A 131 1.78 8.83 -6.77
N THR A 132 2.81 7.98 -6.64
CA THR A 132 2.72 6.66 -5.99
C THR A 132 3.29 6.65 -4.58
N TYR A 133 4.26 7.53 -4.29
CA TYR A 133 5.06 7.53 -3.06
C TYR A 133 5.01 8.84 -2.27
N ARG A 134 4.22 9.83 -2.69
CA ARG A 134 4.00 11.03 -1.85
C ARG A 134 3.36 10.69 -0.52
N MET A 135 3.68 11.47 0.51
CA MET A 135 3.06 11.41 1.82
C MET A 135 2.30 12.71 2.11
N ARG A 136 1.03 12.57 2.49
CA ARG A 136 0.17 13.67 2.93
C ARG A 136 -0.23 13.46 4.38
N ARG A 137 0.24 14.37 5.23
CA ARG A 137 -0.13 14.43 6.65
C ARG A 137 -1.64 14.38 6.87
N SER A 138 -2.40 15.16 6.10
CA SER A 138 -3.87 15.24 6.21
C SER A 138 -4.54 13.89 5.92
N ALA A 139 -4.04 13.13 4.93
CA ALA A 139 -4.57 11.82 4.58
C ALA A 139 -4.32 10.79 5.69
N ILE A 140 -3.12 10.80 6.29
CA ILE A 140 -2.74 9.89 7.38
C ILE A 140 -3.60 10.14 8.62
N VAL A 141 -3.76 11.40 9.04
CA VAL A 141 -4.55 11.75 10.22
C VAL A 141 -6.02 11.38 10.05
N ASP A 142 -6.58 11.67 8.87
CA ASP A 142 -7.96 11.36 8.54
C ASP A 142 -8.21 9.84 8.52
N ALA A 143 -7.30 9.07 7.94
CA ALA A 143 -7.34 7.61 7.96
C ALA A 143 -7.24 7.04 9.38
N LEU A 144 -6.33 7.52 10.22
CA LEU A 144 -6.18 7.05 11.61
C LEU A 144 -7.42 7.36 12.46
N ARG A 145 -8.00 8.55 12.31
CA ARG A 145 -9.26 8.91 12.99
C ARG A 145 -10.40 8.00 12.56
N TRP A 146 -10.51 7.73 11.26
CA TRP A 146 -11.52 6.81 10.73
C TRP A 146 -11.31 5.39 11.28
N LEU A 147 -10.09 4.88 11.24
CA LEU A 147 -9.75 3.54 11.73
C LEU A 147 -10.04 3.38 13.22
N LYS A 148 -9.76 4.40 14.04
CA LYS A 148 -10.03 4.36 15.48
C LYS A 148 -11.52 4.18 15.81
N VAL A 149 -12.41 4.72 14.96
CA VAL A 149 -13.86 4.61 15.12
C VAL A 149 -14.38 3.25 14.61
N TYR A 150 -13.96 2.85 13.40
CA TYR A 150 -14.60 1.74 12.68
C TYR A 150 -13.85 0.41 12.76
N ASN A 151 -12.59 0.40 13.18
CA ASN A 151 -11.76 -0.80 13.22
C ASN A 151 -11.35 -1.15 14.66
N ARG A 152 -11.80 -2.31 15.13
CA ARG A 152 -11.51 -2.80 16.49
C ARG A 152 -10.02 -2.88 16.82
N TYR A 153 -9.16 -3.14 15.83
CA TYR A 153 -7.71 -3.28 16.03
C TYR A 153 -7.02 -1.92 16.24
N TYR A 154 -7.71 -0.82 15.95
CA TYR A 154 -7.17 0.53 16.02
C TYR A 154 -7.74 1.35 17.19
N ARG A 155 -8.53 0.74 18.08
CA ARG A 155 -9.15 1.47 19.21
C ARG A 155 -8.14 2.04 20.19
N ASP A 156 -7.10 1.26 20.48
CA ASP A 156 -6.10 1.59 21.50
C ASP A 156 -4.92 2.39 20.97
N ILE A 157 -4.97 2.85 19.70
CA ILE A 157 -3.89 3.66 19.13
C ILE A 157 -3.91 5.07 19.71
N GLU A 158 -2.72 5.63 19.89
CA GLU A 158 -2.52 7.01 20.28
C GLU A 158 -1.94 7.78 19.10
N ILE A 159 -2.63 8.86 18.69
CA ILE A 159 -2.17 9.67 17.55
C ILE A 159 -1.18 10.71 18.08
N ASP A 160 0.10 10.46 17.86
CA ASP A 160 1.21 11.34 18.21
C ASP A 160 1.19 12.60 17.32
N GLN A 161 0.72 13.71 17.89
CA GLN A 161 0.62 14.98 17.17
C GLN A 161 1.98 15.56 16.78
N ALA A 162 3.01 15.37 17.61
CA ALA A 162 4.35 15.87 17.30
C ALA A 162 4.91 15.16 16.06
N ARG A 163 4.71 13.84 15.97
CA ARG A 163 5.12 13.05 14.80
C ARG A 163 4.30 13.37 13.56
N VAL A 164 3.00 13.58 13.70
CA VAL A 164 2.17 14.05 12.58
C VAL A 164 2.71 15.38 12.05
N GLN A 165 3.11 16.30 12.94
CA GLN A 165 3.66 17.61 12.57
C GLN A 165 5.07 17.54 11.94
N SER A 166 5.83 16.47 12.18
CA SER A 166 7.14 16.27 11.55
C SER A 166 7.06 15.62 10.17
N LEU A 167 5.89 15.12 9.74
CA LEU A 167 5.73 14.51 8.41
C LEU A 167 5.76 15.55 7.30
N LEU A 168 6.28 15.15 6.13
CA LEU A 168 6.26 15.96 4.92
C LEU A 168 4.82 16.32 4.49
N GLU A 169 4.71 17.46 3.81
CA GLU A 169 3.45 17.91 3.20
C GLU A 169 3.47 17.64 1.70
N ASP A 170 2.76 16.58 1.29
CA ASP A 170 2.56 16.17 -0.10
C ASP A 170 3.86 15.98 -0.92
N ASP A 171 4.88 15.38 -0.31
CA ASP A 171 6.16 15.08 -0.99
C ASP A 171 6.62 13.64 -0.74
N VAL A 172 7.58 13.17 -1.54
CA VAL A 172 8.18 11.84 -1.43
C VAL A 172 9.19 11.82 -0.27
N PRO A 173 9.09 10.89 0.70
CA PRO A 173 10.05 10.75 1.79
C PRO A 173 11.49 10.61 1.27
N GLU A 174 12.44 11.25 1.96
CA GLU A 174 13.86 11.13 1.65
C GLU A 174 14.40 9.72 1.92
N GLU A 175 13.66 8.95 2.72
CA GLU A 175 13.96 7.57 3.10
C GLU A 175 13.74 6.54 1.98
N LEU A 176 13.16 6.93 0.83
CA LEU A 176 12.80 6.04 -0.29
C LEU A 176 13.75 6.10 -1.50
#